data_AF-A0A354DEW5-F1
#
_entry.id   AF-A0A354DEW5-F1
#
_cell.length_a   1.000
_cell.length_b   1.000
_cell.length_c   1.000
_cell.angle_alpha   90.00
_cell.angle_beta   90.00
_cell.angle_gamma   90.00
#
_symmetry.space_group_name_H-M   'P 1'
#
loop_
_entity.id
_entity.type
_entity.pdbx_description
1 polymer ?
#
loop_
_entity_poly.entity_id
_entity_poly.type
_entity_poly.pdbx_seq_one_letter_code
_entity_poly.pdbx_strand_id
1 'polypeptide(L)' 'MGKTLILNQLKKEGEPVLDLEGFAGHRGSVFGSIGIEEKNQKSFDGELFDTLW' A
#
# COMPACT_ATOMS: atom_id res chain seq x y z
N MET A 1 -6.89 -8.69 2.41
CA MET A 1 -6.34 -10.05 2.55
C MET A 1 -5.89 -10.61 1.21
N GLY A 2 -6.79 -10.95 0.27
CA GLY A 2 -6.39 -11.54 -1.02
C GLY A 2 -5.56 -10.64 -1.94
N LYS A 3 -5.93 -9.36 -2.08
CA LYS A 3 -5.21 -8.40 -2.95
C LYS A 3 -3.74 -8.23 -2.56
N THR A 4 -3.46 -8.08 -1.27
CA THR A 4 -2.10 -7.93 -0.72
C THR A 4 -1.21 -9.14 -1.05
N LEU A 5 -1.77 -10.36 -1.04
CA LEU A 5 -1.01 -11.57 -1.38
C LEU A 5 -0.58 -11.56 -2.86
N ILE A 6 -1.47 -11.16 -3.76
CA ILE A 6 -1.18 -11.06 -5.20
C ILE A 6 -0.13 -9.98 -5.45
N LEU A 7 -0.27 -8.79 -4.84
CA LEU A 7 0.70 -7.70 -4.98
C LEU A 7 2.10 -8.12 -4.49
N ASN A 8 2.17 -8.86 -3.38
CA ASN A 8 3.44 -9.37 -2.87
C ASN A 8 4.07 -10.43 -3.78
N GLN A 9 3.26 -11.25 -4.43
CA GLN A 9 3.75 -12.25 -5.38
C GLN A 9 4.32 -11.58 -6.63
N LEU A 10 3.60 -10.61 -7.20
CA LEU A 10 4.07 -9.82 -8.34
C LEU A 10 5.38 -9.08 -8.03
N LYS A 11 5.50 -8.48 -6.83
CA LYS A 11 6.76 -7.86 -6.38
C LYS A 11 7.93 -8.86 -6.35
N LYS A 12 7.70 -10.10 -5.91
CA LYS A 12 8.73 -11.15 -5.87
C LYS A 12 9.15 -11.61 -7.26
N GLU A 13 8.24 -11.52 -8.22
CA GLU A 13 8.51 -11.85 -9.63
C GLU A 13 9.27 -10.73 -10.37
N GLY A 14 9.53 -9.60 -9.69
CA GLY A 14 10.23 -8.46 -10.27
C GLY A 14 9.32 -7.54 -11.09
N GLU A 15 8.01 -7.75 -11.03
CA GLU A 15 7.05 -6.89 -11.72
C GLU A 15 6.93 -5.53 -11.01
N PRO A 16 6.71 -4.43 -11.76
CA PRO A 16 6.44 -3.13 -11.19
C PRO A 16 5.06 -3.13 -10.53
N VAL A 17 5.02 -2.94 -9.20
CA VAL A 17 3.79 -3.01 -8.41
C VAL A 17 3.63 -1.78 -7.53
N LEU A 18 2.49 -1.11 -7.65
CA LEU A 18 2.07 0.00 -6.79
C LEU A 18 0.98 -0.47 -5.81
N ASP A 19 1.22 -0.29 -4.50
CA ASP A 19 0.25 -0.61 -3.44
C ASP A 19 -0.38 0.68 -2.89
N LEU A 20 -1.34 1.24 -3.63
CA LEU A 20 -1.99 2.50 -3.29
C LEU A 20 -2.78 2.43 -1.96
N GLU A 21 -3.37 1.28 -1.64
CA GLU A 21 -4.05 1.07 -0.35
C GLU A 21 -3.01 1.13 0.81
N GLY A 22 -1.85 0.51 0.63
CA GLY A 22 -0.72 0.58 1.57
C GLY A 22 -0.12 1.99 1.73
N PHE A 23 0.03 2.74 0.65
CA PHE A 23 0.45 4.14 0.70
C PHE A 23 -0.58 5.04 1.40
N ALA A 24 -1.87 4.72 1.29
CA ALA A 24 -2.94 5.45 1.96
C ALA A 24 -3.10 5.05 3.45
N GLY A 25 -2.39 4.01 3.92
CA GLY A 25 -2.59 3.48 5.26
C GLY A 25 -3.98 2.84 5.42
N HIS A 26 -4.58 2.39 4.33
CA HIS A 26 -5.90 1.77 4.34
C HIS A 26 -5.78 0.25 4.25
N ARG A 27 -6.56 -0.46 5.07
CA ARG A 27 -6.82 -1.88 4.87
C ARG A 27 -8.29 -2.03 4.47
N GLY A 28 -8.56 -2.58 3.29
CA GLY A 28 -9.92 -2.80 2.76
C GLY A 28 -10.74 -3.83 3.54
N SER A 29 -11.02 -3.56 4.82
CA SER A 29 -11.78 -4.37 5.77
C SER A 29 -12.50 -3.44 6.75
N VAL A 30 -13.67 -3.86 7.24
CA VAL A 30 -14.42 -3.14 8.30
C VAL A 30 -13.62 -2.99 9.58
N PHE A 31 -12.69 -3.89 9.86
CA PHE A 31 -11.75 -3.81 10.98
C PHE A 31 -10.39 -3.23 10.58
N GLY A 32 -10.26 -2.72 9.36
CA GLY A 32 -8.99 -2.31 8.79
C GLY A 32 -8.30 -1.21 9.59
N SER A 33 -9.05 -0.27 10.17
CA SER A 33 -8.52 0.87 10.92
C SER A 33 -7.99 0.55 12.32
N ILE A 34 -8.23 -0.65 12.86
CA ILE A 34 -7.76 -1.00 14.20
C ILE A 34 -6.24 -1.19 14.17
N GLY A 35 -5.51 -0.30 14.86
CA GLY A 35 -4.06 -0.36 15.00
C GLY A 35 -3.28 0.02 13.73
N ILE A 36 -3.87 0.81 12.83
CA ILE A 36 -3.12 1.48 11.75
C ILE A 36 -2.88 2.94 12.14
N GLU A 37 -1.66 3.43 11.93
CA GLU A 37 -1.38 4.87 11.90
C GLU A 37 -1.93 5.48 10.61
N GLU A 38 -2.77 6.52 10.76
CA GLU A 38 -3.28 7.26 9.62
C GLU A 38 -2.13 7.94 8.86
N LYS A 39 -2.03 7.64 7.56
CA LYS A 39 -1.13 8.38 6.67
C LYS A 39 -1.83 9.62 6.16
N ASN A 40 -1.16 10.76 6.27
CA ASN A 40 -1.64 12.00 5.68
C ASN A 40 -1.22 12.10 4.19
N GLN A 41 -1.79 13.07 3.48
CA GLN A 41 -1.53 13.29 2.05
C GLN A 41 -0.03 13.41 1.72
N LYS A 42 0.75 14.08 2.59
CA LYS A 42 2.19 14.27 2.36
C LYS A 42 2.96 12.96 2.43
N SER A 43 2.61 12.08 3.37
CA SER A 43 3.21 10.74 3.46
C SER A 43 2.85 9.88 2.24
N PHE A 44 1.58 9.92 1.82
CA PHE A 44 1.12 9.23 0.61
C PHE A 44 1.89 9.69 -0.63
N ASP A 45 1.96 11.00 -0.87
CA ASP A 45 2.60 11.57 -2.06
C ASP A 45 4.11 11.27 -2.08
N GLY A 46 4.77 11.30 -0.91
CA GLY A 46 6.19 10.98 -0.79
C GLY A 46 6.50 9.52 -1.11
N GLU A 47 5.77 8.57 -0.51
CA GLU A 47 5.99 7.14 -0.76
C GLU A 47 5.66 6.76 -2.21
N LEU A 48 4.62 7.38 -2.79
CA LEU A 48 4.27 7.19 -4.19
C LEU A 48 5.38 7.71 -5.12
N PHE A 49 5.91 8.91 -4.84
CA PHE A 49 7.02 9.48 -5.61
C PHE A 49 8.25 8.57 -5.52
N ASP A 50 8.68 8.19 -4.32
CA ASP A 50 9.86 7.33 -4.11
C ASP A 50 9.73 5.95 -4.79
N THR A 51 8.51 5.48 -5.03
CA THR A 51 8.28 4.21 -5.74
C THR A 51 8.35 4.36 -7.27
N LEU A 52 8.05 5.55 -7.80
CA LEU A 52 7.99 5.81 -9.24
C LEU A 52 9.33 6.27 -9.84
N TRP A 53 10.29 6.66 -9.00
CA TRP A 53 11.58 7.24 -9.40
C TRP A 53 12.75 6.40 -8.88
#